data_AF-A0A930NZ21-F1
#
_entry.id   AF-A0A930NZ21-F1
#
_cell.length_a   1.000
_cell.length_b   1.000
_cell.length_c   1.000
_cell.angle_alpha   90.00
_cell.angle_beta   90.00
_cell.angle_gamma   90.00
#
_symmetry.space_group_name_H-M   'P 1'
#
loop_
_entity.id
_entity.type
_entity.pdbx_description
1 polymer ?
#
loop_
_entity_poly.entity_id
_entity_poly.type
_entity_poly.pdbx_seq_one_letter_code
_entity_poly.pdbx_strand_id
1 'polypeptide(L)'
;MWQILGLMSIVLLTKAGPYTNNEQKQNKMFSLFNKNKIEEQDFYFLKNVICILPTKWDFLIKQINSRFIIGKCKNKLYGKGFYNLVLNREYYDYSNYKYPELVTLSGIYIWNKKKREYVEVQLYISFGTIIGYYFNSKYNHLDWHKVSLNTLKENNYANHSNGKKDIIQMLSQKLSPEELKKIDIGDINELQIEGNTYYTIKNLNDGDYMAINNTGEVFIITHAPFEVKKLYSSIRAFLHQTL
;
A
#
# COMPACT_ATOMS: atom_id res chain seq x y z
N MET A 1 -1.36 -19.07 -24.64
CA MET A 1 -1.69 -19.33 -23.22
C MET A 1 -1.38 -18.05 -22.43
N TRP A 2 -2.38 -17.17 -22.36
CA TRP A 2 -2.40 -15.88 -21.64
C TRP A 2 -2.46 -16.19 -20.11
N GLN A 3 -2.01 -15.44 -19.10
CA GLN A 3 -1.86 -14.00 -18.90
C GLN A 3 -1.27 -13.74 -17.47
N ILE A 4 -0.60 -12.59 -17.30
CA ILE A 4 -0.53 -11.73 -16.09
C ILE A 4 0.28 -12.21 -14.86
N LEU A 5 1.55 -11.79 -14.82
CA LEU A 5 2.26 -11.46 -13.57
C LEU A 5 2.32 -9.93 -13.48
N GLY A 6 1.24 -9.32 -12.98
CA GLY A 6 1.15 -7.89 -12.72
C GLY A 6 1.45 -7.61 -11.24
N LEU A 7 2.72 -7.46 -10.90
CA LEU A 7 3.16 -6.99 -9.59
C LEU A 7 2.47 -5.66 -9.26
N MET A 8 1.79 -5.60 -8.12
CA MET A 8 1.38 -4.33 -7.50
C MET A 8 2.64 -3.57 -7.10
N SER A 9 3.17 -2.74 -8.00
CA SER A 9 4.15 -1.72 -7.61
C SER A 9 3.41 -0.61 -6.87
N ILE A 10 3.42 -0.67 -5.55
CA ILE A 10 3.22 0.53 -4.73
C ILE A 10 4.43 1.43 -5.03
N VAL A 11 4.20 2.58 -5.65
CA VAL A 11 5.24 3.60 -5.82
C VAL A 11 5.47 4.23 -4.45
N LEU A 12 6.50 3.78 -3.75
CA LEU A 12 7.08 4.46 -2.60
C LEU A 12 8.22 5.35 -3.08
N LEU A 13 8.17 6.63 -2.69
CA LEU A 13 9.28 7.57 -2.88
C LEU A 13 10.33 7.25 -1.81
N THR A 14 11.52 6.80 -2.22
CA THR A 14 12.67 6.59 -1.33
C THR A 14 13.45 7.89 -1.10
N LYS A 15 14.11 7.98 0.07
CA LYS A 15 14.89 9.13 0.56
C LYS A 15 16.05 9.53 -0.38
N ALA A 16 16.18 10.83 -0.62
CA ALA A 16 17.46 11.46 -0.91
C ALA A 16 18.26 11.63 0.39
N GLY A 17 19.55 11.27 0.36
CA GLY A 17 20.51 11.49 1.45
C GLY A 17 20.79 12.97 1.75
N PRO A 18 21.66 13.28 2.72
CA PRO A 18 21.74 14.59 3.36
C PRO A 18 22.13 15.70 2.38
N TYR A 19 21.40 16.80 2.47
CA TYR A 19 21.59 18.02 1.70
C TYR A 19 22.99 18.61 1.94
N THR A 20 23.77 18.73 0.86
CA THR A 20 24.82 19.75 0.77
C THR A 20 24.47 20.68 -0.40
N ASN A 21 24.62 21.98 -0.13
CA ASN A 21 24.18 23.11 -0.94
C ASN A 21 24.48 22.98 -2.44
N ASN A 22 23.47 23.26 -3.27
CA ASN A 22 23.65 23.94 -4.56
C ASN A 22 22.27 24.32 -5.13
N GLU A 23 21.89 25.59 -4.93
CA GLU A 23 20.62 26.26 -5.27
C GLU A 23 20.28 26.34 -6.78
N GLN A 24 20.84 25.49 -7.64
CA GLN A 24 20.52 25.49 -9.07
C GLN A 24 19.92 24.18 -9.60
N LYS A 25 19.81 23.13 -8.76
CA LYS A 25 19.08 21.89 -9.09
C LYS A 25 17.61 21.89 -8.65
N GLN A 26 17.19 22.93 -7.91
CA GLN A 26 15.88 23.00 -7.27
C GLN A 26 14.72 23.17 -8.29
N ASN A 27 14.97 23.81 -9.43
CA ASN A 27 13.93 24.08 -10.43
C ASN A 27 13.53 22.87 -11.31
N LYS A 28 14.32 21.78 -11.31
CA LYS A 28 14.00 20.58 -12.12
C LYS A 28 13.29 19.48 -11.32
N MET A 29 13.46 19.45 -9.99
CA MET A 29 12.87 18.42 -9.12
C MET A 29 11.36 18.60 -8.92
N PHE A 30 10.83 19.82 -8.99
CA PHE A 30 9.39 20.09 -8.83
C PHE A 30 8.51 19.68 -10.02
N SER A 31 9.11 19.36 -11.18
CA SER A 31 8.34 19.05 -12.41
C SER A 31 7.69 17.66 -12.41
N LEU A 32 8.13 16.72 -11.56
CA LEU A 32 7.59 15.35 -11.51
C LEU A 32 6.42 15.19 -10.52
N PHE A 33 6.18 16.18 -9.66
CA PHE A 33 5.18 16.11 -8.57
C PHE A 33 3.73 16.36 -9.02
N ASN A 34 3.49 16.80 -10.25
CA ASN A 34 2.13 17.11 -10.71
C ASN A 34 1.26 15.89 -11.05
N LYS A 35 1.81 14.68 -11.17
CA LYS A 35 1.04 13.50 -11.63
C LYS A 35 0.27 12.79 -10.52
N ASN A 36 0.68 12.95 -9.25
CA ASN A 36 0.12 12.20 -8.12
C ASN A 36 -0.53 13.10 -7.04
N LYS A 37 -0.95 14.31 -7.41
CA LYS A 37 -1.49 15.30 -6.48
C LYS A 37 -2.78 14.78 -5.81
N ILE A 38 -2.80 14.80 -4.48
CA ILE A 38 -4.01 14.69 -3.68
C ILE A 38 -4.49 16.08 -3.26
N GLU A 39 -5.79 16.30 -3.25
CA GLU A 39 -6.42 17.59 -2.97
C GLU A 39 -7.38 17.49 -1.78
N GLU A 40 -7.77 18.63 -1.22
CA GLU A 40 -8.67 18.69 -0.06
C GLU A 40 -9.99 17.95 -0.30
N GLN A 41 -10.55 18.08 -1.51
CA GLN A 41 -11.75 17.36 -1.94
C GLN A 41 -11.61 15.84 -1.89
N ASP A 42 -10.40 15.29 -2.05
CA ASP A 42 -10.17 13.84 -1.94
C ASP A 42 -10.32 13.38 -0.49
N PHE A 43 -9.79 14.17 0.45
CA PHE A 43 -9.93 13.89 1.88
C PHE A 43 -11.40 13.97 2.31
N TYR A 44 -12.13 15.00 1.87
CA TYR A 44 -13.56 15.11 2.13
C TYR A 44 -14.35 13.95 1.54
N PHE A 45 -14.06 13.58 0.30
CA PHE A 45 -14.68 12.43 -0.34
C PHE A 45 -14.46 11.15 0.47
N LEU A 46 -13.21 10.81 0.80
CA LEU A 46 -12.91 9.61 1.56
C LEU A 46 -13.58 9.63 2.95
N LYS A 47 -13.51 10.74 3.68
CA LYS A 47 -14.16 10.87 5.00
C LYS A 47 -15.66 10.66 4.91
N ASN A 48 -16.32 11.29 3.94
CA ASN A 48 -17.76 11.14 3.76
C ASN A 48 -18.14 9.71 3.37
N VAL A 49 -17.34 9.02 2.56
CA VAL A 49 -17.54 7.60 2.27
C VAL A 49 -17.43 6.77 3.55
N ILE A 50 -16.46 7.01 4.42
CA ILE A 50 -16.38 6.28 5.69
C ILE A 50 -17.57 6.59 6.61
N CYS A 51 -17.99 7.86 6.71
CA CYS A 51 -19.10 8.26 7.57
C CYS A 51 -20.46 7.64 7.19
N ILE A 52 -20.64 7.19 5.93
CA ILE A 52 -21.86 6.48 5.53
C ILE A 52 -21.77 4.97 5.76
N LEU A 53 -20.57 4.41 5.93
CA LEU A 53 -20.38 2.97 6.14
C LEU A 53 -20.82 2.54 7.56
N PRO A 54 -21.05 1.23 7.78
CA PRO A 54 -21.25 0.70 9.12
C PRO A 54 -20.07 1.04 10.06
N THR A 55 -20.38 1.36 11.32
CA THR A 55 -19.43 1.88 12.33
C THR A 55 -18.20 1.01 12.57
N LYS A 56 -18.26 -0.28 12.21
CA LYS A 56 -17.08 -1.17 12.22
C LYS A 56 -15.91 -0.65 11.37
N TRP A 57 -16.15 0.28 10.44
CA TRP A 57 -15.15 0.91 9.58
C TRP A 57 -14.67 2.29 10.06
N ASP A 58 -15.21 2.82 11.16
CA ASP A 58 -14.88 4.17 11.66
C ASP A 58 -13.39 4.33 11.97
N PHE A 59 -12.71 3.23 12.33
CA PHE A 59 -11.28 3.21 12.58
C PHE A 59 -10.45 3.67 11.37
N LEU A 60 -11.02 3.66 10.17
CA LEU A 60 -10.36 4.12 8.96
C LEU A 60 -10.23 5.65 8.91
N ILE A 61 -11.08 6.42 9.61
CA ILE A 61 -11.11 7.89 9.52
C ILE A 61 -9.77 8.52 9.91
N LYS A 62 -9.11 8.00 10.96
CA LYS A 62 -7.86 8.57 11.51
C LYS A 62 -6.73 8.65 10.49
N GLN A 63 -6.73 7.77 9.49
CA GLN A 63 -5.69 7.73 8.47
C GLN A 63 -5.92 8.76 7.35
N ILE A 64 -7.11 9.35 7.24
CA ILE A 64 -7.46 10.28 6.15
C ILE A 64 -6.94 11.69 6.49
N ASN A 65 -5.64 11.88 6.34
CA ASN A 65 -4.93 13.14 6.59
C ASN A 65 -3.70 13.29 5.67
N SER A 66 -3.23 14.53 5.49
CA SER A 66 -2.13 14.86 4.58
C SER A 66 -0.74 14.41 5.06
N ARG A 67 -0.60 14.01 6.33
CA ARG A 67 0.66 13.44 6.84
C ARG A 67 0.82 11.99 6.40
N PHE A 68 -0.28 11.26 6.30
CA PHE A 68 -0.31 9.86 5.89
C PHE A 68 -0.56 9.69 4.39
N ILE A 69 -1.61 10.28 3.84
CA ILE A 69 -1.91 10.17 2.42
C ILE A 69 -1.29 11.37 1.70
N ILE A 70 -0.16 11.13 1.04
CA ILE A 70 0.67 12.18 0.42
C ILE A 70 0.39 12.34 -1.08
N GLY A 71 -0.42 11.46 -1.66
CA GLY A 71 -0.77 11.52 -3.07
C GLY A 71 -1.79 10.47 -3.47
N LYS A 72 -2.19 10.51 -4.73
CA LYS A 72 -3.00 9.48 -5.39
C LYS A 72 -2.55 9.30 -6.83
N CYS A 73 -2.56 8.09 -7.36
CA CYS A 73 -2.23 7.82 -8.76
C CYS A 73 -3.32 6.98 -9.42
N LYS A 74 -3.56 7.22 -10.72
CA LYS A 74 -4.47 6.37 -11.49
C LYS A 74 -3.87 4.99 -11.60
N ASN A 75 -4.66 3.97 -11.31
CA ASN A 75 -4.21 2.60 -11.48
C ASN A 75 -4.22 2.23 -12.97
N LYS A 76 -3.03 2.01 -13.53
CA LYS A 76 -2.86 1.72 -14.97
C LYS A 76 -3.39 0.34 -15.37
N LEU A 77 -3.51 -0.60 -14.43
CA LEU A 77 -3.93 -1.97 -14.70
C LEU A 77 -5.46 -2.10 -14.77
N TYR A 78 -6.18 -1.43 -13.87
CA TYR A 78 -7.64 -1.57 -13.74
C TYR A 78 -8.43 -0.49 -14.52
N GLY A 79 -7.75 0.51 -15.09
CA GLY A 79 -8.36 1.49 -15.97
C GLY A 79 -9.03 2.67 -15.26
N LYS A 80 -10.00 3.30 -15.92
CA LYS A 80 -10.58 4.58 -15.48
C LYS A 80 -11.37 4.43 -14.19
N GLY A 81 -11.10 5.32 -13.23
CA GLY A 81 -11.83 5.39 -11.96
C GLY A 81 -11.14 4.68 -10.81
N PHE A 82 -10.13 3.86 -11.07
CA PHE A 82 -9.31 3.23 -10.04
C PHE A 82 -8.15 4.15 -9.64
N TYR A 83 -8.02 4.40 -8.34
CA TYR A 83 -6.97 5.22 -7.77
C TYR A 83 -6.27 4.45 -6.66
N ASN A 84 -4.94 4.40 -6.73
CA ASN A 84 -4.11 3.98 -5.60
C ASN A 84 -3.73 5.24 -4.80
N LEU A 85 -3.65 5.10 -3.49
CA LEU A 85 -3.14 6.14 -2.61
C LEU A 85 -1.63 5.99 -2.45
N VAL A 86 -0.92 7.12 -2.44
CA VAL A 86 0.49 7.18 -2.07
C VAL A 86 0.54 7.45 -0.57
N LEU A 87 1.11 6.51 0.18
CA LEU A 87 1.08 6.49 1.64
C LEU A 87 2.48 6.73 2.23
N ASN A 88 2.54 7.55 3.26
CA ASN A 88 3.74 7.82 4.04
C ASN A 88 3.89 6.80 5.19
N ARG A 89 4.08 5.52 4.83
CA ARG A 89 4.15 4.43 5.80
C ARG A 89 5.39 4.49 6.69
N GLU A 90 6.49 5.07 6.20
CA GLU A 90 7.74 5.21 6.98
C GLU A 90 7.52 5.96 8.30
N TYR A 91 6.72 7.04 8.27
CA TYR A 91 6.50 7.89 9.44
C TYR A 91 5.16 7.65 10.14
N TYR A 92 4.18 7.08 9.43
CA TYR A 92 2.81 6.93 9.92
C TYR A 92 2.21 5.60 9.45
N ASP A 93 2.63 4.47 10.00
CA ASP A 93 2.01 3.19 9.66
C ASP A 93 0.72 2.95 10.46
N TYR A 94 -0.40 2.83 9.74
CA TYR A 94 -1.72 2.49 10.28
C TYR A 94 -2.07 1.00 10.10
N SER A 95 -1.14 0.21 9.55
CA SER A 95 -1.35 -1.22 9.30
C SER A 95 -1.59 -1.96 10.60
N ASN A 96 -2.61 -2.80 10.59
CA ASN A 96 -2.88 -3.78 11.63
C ASN A 96 -3.01 -5.14 10.95
N TYR A 97 -1.96 -5.94 11.11
CA TYR A 97 -1.81 -7.25 10.48
C TYR A 97 -2.75 -8.33 11.02
N LYS A 98 -3.61 -7.99 12.01
CA LYS A 98 -4.76 -8.83 12.39
C LYS A 98 -5.88 -8.78 11.35
N TYR A 99 -5.98 -7.69 10.57
CA TYR A 99 -6.95 -7.59 9.48
C TYR A 99 -6.49 -8.39 8.25
N PRO A 100 -7.42 -8.76 7.36
CA PRO A 100 -7.06 -9.41 6.09
C PRO A 100 -6.06 -8.58 5.28
N GLU A 101 -5.23 -9.27 4.51
CA GLU A 101 -4.24 -8.67 3.62
C GLU A 101 -4.88 -7.72 2.61
N LEU A 102 -6.05 -8.09 2.07
CA LEU A 102 -6.84 -7.23 1.21
C LEU A 102 -8.32 -7.46 1.47
N VAL A 103 -9.03 -6.34 1.68
CA VAL A 103 -10.47 -6.23 1.78
C VAL A 103 -10.92 -5.24 0.72
N THR A 104 -11.90 -5.64 -0.08
CA THR A 104 -12.61 -4.73 -0.98
C THR A 104 -14.01 -4.48 -0.44
N LEU A 105 -14.34 -3.21 -0.18
CA LEU A 105 -15.70 -2.77 0.09
C LEU A 105 -16.31 -2.29 -1.22
N SER A 106 -17.33 -3.00 -1.70
CA SER A 106 -18.06 -2.69 -2.94
C SER A 106 -19.55 -2.54 -2.68
N GLY A 107 -20.30 -2.05 -3.67
CA GLY A 107 -21.74 -1.84 -3.52
C GLY A 107 -22.10 -0.63 -2.65
N ILE A 108 -21.19 0.35 -2.57
CA ILE A 108 -21.45 1.67 -1.98
C ILE A 108 -21.98 2.57 -3.10
N TYR A 109 -23.26 2.90 -3.06
CA TYR A 109 -23.90 3.69 -4.12
C TYR A 109 -24.30 5.08 -3.62
N ILE A 110 -23.93 6.11 -4.38
CA ILE A 110 -24.24 7.52 -4.04
C ILE A 110 -24.93 8.16 -5.23
N TRP A 111 -26.03 8.89 -4.97
CA TRP A 111 -26.78 9.56 -6.03
C TRP A 111 -25.93 10.64 -6.71
N ASN A 112 -25.87 10.58 -8.03
CA ASN A 112 -25.22 11.58 -8.86
C ASN A 112 -26.27 12.55 -9.43
N LYS A 113 -26.29 13.77 -8.90
CA LYS A 113 -27.26 14.82 -9.29
C LYS A 113 -27.20 15.17 -10.78
N LYS A 114 -26.01 15.12 -11.40
CA LYS A 114 -25.83 15.48 -12.81
C LYS A 114 -26.26 14.36 -13.75
N LYS A 115 -25.90 13.11 -13.44
CA LYS A 115 -26.25 11.94 -14.26
C LYS A 115 -27.65 11.40 -13.99
N ARG A 116 -28.24 11.76 -12.85
CA ARG A 116 -29.53 11.23 -12.35
C ARG A 116 -29.51 9.71 -12.19
N GLU A 117 -28.41 9.19 -11.68
CA GLU A 117 -28.21 7.77 -11.40
C GLU A 117 -27.38 7.58 -10.14
N TYR A 118 -27.45 6.41 -9.53
CA TYR A 118 -26.50 6.02 -8.49
C TYR A 118 -25.17 5.62 -9.12
N VAL A 119 -24.07 6.18 -8.62
CA VAL A 119 -22.71 5.80 -9.02
C VAL A 119 -22.04 5.02 -7.90
N GLU A 120 -21.29 4.00 -8.29
CA GLU A 120 -20.57 3.15 -7.34
C GLU A 120 -19.29 3.81 -6.83
N VAL A 121 -19.02 3.59 -5.55
CA VAL A 121 -17.74 3.77 -4.88
C VAL A 121 -17.28 2.40 -4.38
N GLN A 122 -15.97 2.13 -4.49
CA GLN A 122 -15.34 1.00 -3.81
C GLN A 122 -14.15 1.48 -2.99
N LEU A 123 -13.86 0.82 -1.87
CA LEU A 123 -12.65 1.03 -1.08
C LEU A 123 -11.79 -0.21 -1.11
N TYR A 124 -10.48 -0.01 -1.27
CA TYR A 124 -9.47 -1.06 -1.17
C TYR A 124 -8.68 -0.85 0.11
N ILE A 125 -8.72 -1.84 0.99
CA ILE A 125 -8.14 -1.78 2.33
C ILE A 125 -7.17 -2.94 2.46
N SER A 126 -5.92 -2.68 2.83
CA SER A 126 -4.91 -3.71 3.08
C SER A 126 -4.42 -3.63 4.52
N PHE A 127 -4.52 -4.74 5.26
CA PHE A 127 -4.18 -4.81 6.69
C PHE A 127 -4.78 -3.63 7.49
N GLY A 128 -6.05 -3.31 7.26
CA GLY A 128 -6.73 -2.20 7.93
C GLY A 128 -6.35 -0.79 7.43
N THR A 129 -5.52 -0.67 6.40
CA THR A 129 -5.10 0.61 5.80
C THR A 129 -5.82 0.83 4.47
N ILE A 130 -6.44 1.99 4.23
CA ILE A 130 -6.97 2.37 2.91
C ILE A 130 -5.79 2.55 1.97
N ILE A 131 -5.73 1.72 0.94
CA ILE A 131 -4.68 1.76 -0.09
C ILE A 131 -5.17 2.31 -1.43
N GLY A 132 -6.49 2.45 -1.60
CA GLY A 132 -7.08 2.92 -2.84
C GLY A 132 -8.59 2.97 -2.81
N TYR A 133 -9.16 3.43 -3.91
CA TYR A 133 -10.60 3.45 -4.13
C TYR A 133 -10.94 3.39 -5.62
N TYR A 134 -12.16 2.96 -5.92
CA TYR A 134 -12.78 3.16 -7.23
C TYR A 134 -13.83 4.26 -7.13
N PHE A 135 -13.76 5.22 -8.05
CA PHE A 135 -14.78 6.22 -8.27
C PHE A 135 -14.66 6.83 -9.68
N ASN A 136 -15.74 6.75 -10.46
CA ASN A 136 -15.76 7.23 -11.85
C ASN A 136 -16.81 8.33 -12.06
N SER A 137 -16.75 9.38 -11.24
CA SER A 137 -17.55 10.60 -11.42
C SER A 137 -16.83 11.82 -10.86
N LYS A 138 -17.54 12.95 -10.67
CA LYS A 138 -17.04 14.16 -10.01
C LYS A 138 -17.65 14.30 -8.62
N TYR A 139 -16.83 14.69 -7.64
CA TYR A 139 -17.23 14.81 -6.24
C TYR A 139 -18.39 15.80 -6.02
N ASN A 140 -18.35 16.95 -6.70
CA ASN A 140 -19.39 17.98 -6.59
C ASN A 140 -20.77 17.58 -7.14
N HIS A 141 -20.86 16.46 -7.88
CA HIS A 141 -22.13 15.93 -8.36
C HIS A 141 -22.82 15.01 -7.34
N LEU A 142 -22.14 14.62 -6.26
CA LEU A 142 -22.67 13.69 -5.28
C LEU A 142 -23.70 14.35 -4.36
N ASP A 143 -24.69 13.56 -3.95
CA ASP A 143 -25.66 13.88 -2.91
C ASP A 143 -25.48 12.89 -1.74
N TRP A 144 -24.83 13.36 -0.67
CA TRP A 144 -24.50 12.54 0.50
C TRP A 144 -25.72 12.17 1.35
N HIS A 145 -26.89 12.76 1.10
CA HIS A 145 -28.14 12.39 1.76
C HIS A 145 -28.89 11.28 1.02
N LYS A 146 -28.46 10.94 -0.20
CA LYS A 146 -29.04 9.89 -1.04
C LYS A 146 -28.00 8.82 -1.32
N VAL A 147 -27.88 7.91 -0.37
CA VAL A 147 -26.95 6.79 -0.40
C VAL A 147 -27.70 5.47 -0.32
N SER A 148 -27.16 4.43 -0.93
CA SER A 148 -27.66 3.07 -0.83
C SER A 148 -26.51 2.12 -0.53
N LEU A 149 -26.70 1.31 0.51
CA LEU A 149 -25.76 0.29 0.97
C LEU A 149 -26.40 -1.11 0.96
N ASN A 150 -27.56 -1.26 0.33
CA ASN A 150 -28.32 -2.52 0.30
C ASN A 150 -27.54 -3.68 -0.34
N THR A 151 -26.56 -3.35 -1.17
CA THR A 151 -25.68 -4.28 -1.88
C THR A 151 -24.24 -4.20 -1.37
N LEU A 152 -24.01 -3.56 -0.21
CA LEU A 152 -22.69 -3.47 0.41
C LEU A 152 -22.13 -4.88 0.63
N LYS A 153 -20.94 -5.11 0.08
CA LYS A 153 -20.22 -6.37 0.20
C LYS A 153 -18.81 -6.12 0.69
N GLU A 154 -18.39 -6.98 1.59
CA GLU A 154 -17.01 -7.11 2.03
C GLU A 154 -16.42 -8.35 1.36
N ASN A 155 -15.51 -8.13 0.41
CA ASN A 155 -14.82 -9.20 -0.28
C ASN A 155 -13.39 -9.31 0.25
N ASN A 156 -13.12 -10.43 0.93
CA ASN A 156 -11.79 -10.78 1.44
C ASN A 156 -11.13 -11.85 0.55
N TYR A 157 -11.77 -12.22 -0.57
CA TYR A 157 -11.32 -13.23 -1.54
C TYR A 157 -10.17 -12.73 -2.44
N ALA A 158 -9.22 -12.00 -1.88
CA ALA A 158 -7.94 -11.89 -2.54
C ALA A 158 -7.22 -13.24 -2.40
N ASN A 159 -7.41 -14.12 -3.39
CA ASN A 159 -6.67 -15.36 -3.61
C ASN A 159 -5.19 -15.10 -3.97
N HIS A 160 -4.59 -14.05 -3.40
CA HIS A 160 -3.22 -13.61 -3.66
C HIS A 160 -2.49 -13.37 -2.33
N SER A 161 -2.75 -14.19 -1.30
CA SER A 161 -1.73 -14.32 -0.27
C SER A 161 -0.54 -15.02 -0.92
N ASN A 162 0.35 -14.25 -1.52
CA ASN A 162 1.65 -14.72 -2.01
C ASN A 162 2.54 -15.05 -0.80
N GLY A 163 2.07 -15.92 0.11
CA GLY A 163 2.70 -16.22 1.41
C GLY A 163 2.83 -15.02 2.37
N LYS A 164 2.43 -13.80 1.98
CA LYS A 164 2.70 -12.55 2.71
C LYS A 164 2.11 -12.56 4.12
N LYS A 165 0.87 -13.00 4.28
CA LYS A 165 0.25 -13.09 5.61
C LYS A 165 0.99 -14.07 6.53
N ASP A 166 1.38 -15.23 6.00
CA ASP A 166 2.04 -16.27 6.78
C ASP A 166 3.45 -15.84 7.21
N ILE A 167 4.21 -15.19 6.30
CA ILE A 167 5.53 -14.67 6.66
C ILE A 167 5.43 -13.49 7.64
N ILE A 168 4.44 -12.60 7.49
CA ILE A 168 4.18 -11.52 8.46
C ILE A 168 3.84 -12.11 9.84
N GLN A 169 3.02 -13.15 9.88
CA GLN A 169 2.66 -13.83 11.11
C GLN A 169 3.89 -14.51 11.75
N MET A 170 4.70 -15.21 10.95
CA MET A 170 5.95 -15.80 11.42
C MET A 170 6.89 -14.74 12.01
N LEU A 171 7.07 -13.61 11.32
CA LEU A 171 7.89 -12.49 11.79
C LEU A 171 7.32 -11.91 13.09
N SER A 172 6.00 -11.71 13.15
CA SER A 172 5.32 -11.17 14.34
C SER A 172 5.43 -12.08 15.57
N GLN A 173 5.58 -13.39 15.37
CA GLN A 173 5.82 -14.36 16.45
C GLN A 173 7.29 -14.42 16.87
N LYS A 174 8.23 -14.20 15.94
CA LYS A 174 9.68 -14.32 16.18
C LYS A 174 10.33 -13.02 16.67
N LEU A 175 9.71 -11.87 16.42
CA LEU A 175 10.30 -10.56 16.66
C LEU A 175 9.47 -9.71 17.62
N SER A 176 10.15 -8.89 18.42
CA SER A 176 9.53 -7.85 19.23
C SER A 176 8.97 -6.70 18.37
N PRO A 177 8.05 -5.88 18.91
CA PRO A 177 7.53 -4.72 18.21
C PRO A 177 8.62 -3.74 17.71
N GLU A 178 9.71 -3.56 18.46
CA GLU A 178 10.81 -2.66 18.05
C GLU A 178 11.67 -3.26 16.94
N GLU A 179 11.82 -4.59 16.91
CA GLU A 179 12.48 -5.30 15.81
C GLU A 179 11.65 -5.27 14.52
N LEU A 180 10.33 -5.43 14.64
CA LEU A 180 9.41 -5.37 13.51
C LEU A 180 9.44 -4.02 12.80
N LYS A 181 9.63 -2.91 13.53
CA LYS A 181 9.79 -1.57 12.93
C LYS A 181 11.04 -1.43 12.05
N LYS A 182 12.02 -2.31 12.18
CA LYS A 182 13.23 -2.32 11.34
C LYS A 182 13.03 -3.07 10.02
N ILE A 183 11.86 -3.67 9.82
CA ILE A 183 11.47 -4.42 8.63
C ILE A 183 10.39 -3.64 7.88
N ASP A 184 10.47 -3.63 6.57
CA ASP A 184 9.47 -3.01 5.69
C ASP A 184 8.26 -3.97 5.54
N ILE A 185 7.56 -4.27 6.64
CA ILE A 185 6.49 -5.30 6.68
C ILE A 185 5.38 -5.02 5.66
N GLY A 186 5.06 -3.75 5.45
CA GLY A 186 4.09 -3.31 4.43
C GLY A 186 4.48 -3.69 3.00
N ASP A 187 5.77 -3.83 2.71
CA ASP A 187 6.35 -4.02 1.38
C ASP A 187 7.01 -5.38 1.20
N ILE A 188 6.64 -6.35 2.04
CA ILE A 188 7.00 -7.74 1.82
C ILE A 188 6.36 -8.23 0.51
N ASN A 189 7.20 -8.72 -0.39
CA ASN A 189 6.85 -9.34 -1.65
C ASN A 189 7.51 -10.72 -1.73
N GLU A 190 6.79 -11.69 -2.28
CA GLU A 190 7.33 -13.00 -2.59
C GLU A 190 8.12 -12.96 -3.90
N LEU A 191 9.32 -13.53 -3.88
CA LEU A 191 10.21 -13.70 -5.02
C LEU A 191 10.50 -15.20 -5.18
N GLN A 192 10.21 -15.73 -6.36
CA GLN A 192 10.55 -17.10 -6.74
C GLN A 192 11.83 -17.08 -7.56
N ILE A 193 12.93 -17.59 -7.01
CA ILE A 193 14.25 -17.60 -7.65
C ILE A 193 14.83 -19.01 -7.55
N GLU A 194 15.11 -19.62 -8.71
CA GLU A 194 15.73 -20.96 -8.79
C GLU A 194 14.99 -22.04 -7.96
N GLY A 195 13.67 -21.95 -7.89
CA GLY A 195 12.83 -22.87 -7.10
C GLY A 195 12.80 -22.61 -5.59
N ASN A 196 13.45 -21.54 -5.12
CA ASN A 196 13.40 -21.07 -3.75
C ASN A 196 12.47 -19.86 -3.60
N THR A 197 11.70 -19.85 -2.51
CA THR A 197 10.86 -18.71 -2.12
C THR A 197 11.63 -17.76 -1.20
N TYR A 198 11.67 -16.48 -1.57
CA TYR A 198 12.19 -15.38 -0.75
C TYR A 198 11.11 -14.33 -0.51
N TYR A 199 11.18 -13.66 0.63
CA TYR A 199 10.28 -12.56 1.00
C TYR A 199 11.10 -11.32 1.28
N THR A 200 10.85 -10.23 0.55
CA THR A 200 11.57 -8.96 0.76
C THR A 200 11.29 -8.43 2.16
N ILE A 201 12.32 -8.06 2.91
CA ILE A 201 12.19 -7.46 4.25
C ILE A 201 12.76 -6.03 4.32
N LYS A 202 13.53 -5.63 3.31
CA LYS A 202 14.05 -4.27 3.17
C LYS A 202 14.38 -3.96 1.71
N ASN A 203 14.00 -2.78 1.24
CA ASN A 203 14.44 -2.26 -0.06
C ASN A 203 15.79 -1.55 0.07
N LEU A 204 16.76 -1.88 -0.79
CA LEU A 204 18.11 -1.29 -0.80
C LEU A 204 18.34 -0.28 -1.93
N ASN A 205 17.31 0.01 -2.73
CA ASN A 205 17.27 0.80 -3.98
C ASN A 205 17.69 0.02 -5.24
N ASP A 206 17.33 0.55 -6.41
CA ASP A 206 17.68 0.03 -7.75
C ASP A 206 17.33 -1.44 -8.03
N GLY A 207 16.31 -1.95 -7.33
CA GLY A 207 15.87 -3.34 -7.47
C GLY A 207 16.65 -4.32 -6.60
N ASP A 208 17.49 -3.82 -5.69
CA ASP A 208 18.19 -4.62 -4.70
C ASP A 208 17.35 -4.73 -3.41
N TYR A 209 17.36 -5.91 -2.80
CA TYR A 209 16.56 -6.20 -1.62
C TYR A 209 17.34 -7.00 -0.58
N MET A 210 17.06 -6.75 0.69
CA MET A 210 17.22 -7.79 1.71
C MET A 210 15.96 -8.64 1.71
N ALA A 211 16.13 -9.96 1.75
CA ALA A 211 15.04 -10.91 1.77
C ALA A 211 15.28 -12.03 2.79
N ILE A 212 14.22 -12.72 3.15
CA ILE A 212 14.27 -13.94 3.97
C ILE A 212 13.66 -15.11 3.25
N ASN A 213 14.13 -16.32 3.53
CA ASN A 213 13.43 -17.53 3.09
C ASN A 213 12.43 -18.01 4.16
N ASN A 214 11.78 -19.14 3.88
CA ASN A 214 10.82 -19.79 4.80
C ASN A 214 11.43 -20.19 6.16
N THR A 215 12.75 -20.40 6.26
CA THR A 215 13.42 -20.76 7.51
C THR A 215 13.81 -19.53 8.34
N GLY A 216 13.80 -18.33 7.73
CA GLY A 216 14.16 -17.06 8.35
C GLY A 216 15.64 -16.69 8.21
N GLU A 217 16.37 -17.36 7.32
CA GLU A 217 17.73 -16.97 6.91
C GLU A 217 17.65 -15.71 6.02
N VAL A 218 18.65 -14.84 6.11
CA VAL A 218 18.64 -13.52 5.45
C VAL A 218 19.60 -13.52 4.28
N PHE A 219 19.13 -12.99 3.15
CA PHE A 219 19.83 -12.90 1.88
C PHE A 219 19.83 -11.45 1.38
N ILE A 220 20.87 -11.08 0.65
CA ILE A 220 20.83 -9.96 -0.27
C ILE A 220 20.55 -10.49 -1.67
N ILE A 221 19.62 -9.83 -2.37
CA ILE A 221 19.26 -10.09 -3.76
C ILE A 221 19.59 -8.82 -4.53
N THR A 222 20.56 -8.88 -5.43
CA THR A 222 20.93 -7.75 -6.29
C THR A 222 20.35 -7.94 -7.70
N HIS A 223 19.99 -6.84 -8.36
CA HIS A 223 19.42 -6.86 -9.71
C HIS A 223 20.50 -6.83 -10.80
N ALA A 224 21.59 -6.07 -10.61
CA ALA A 224 22.62 -5.87 -11.63
C ALA A 224 24.04 -5.71 -11.02
N PRO A 225 24.91 -6.75 -11.07
CA PRO A 225 24.64 -8.09 -11.56
C PRO A 225 23.61 -8.82 -10.69
N PHE A 226 22.88 -9.76 -11.29
CA PHE A 226 21.95 -10.59 -10.53
C PHE A 226 22.72 -11.54 -9.61
N GLU A 227 22.51 -11.43 -8.30
CA GLU A 227 23.12 -12.30 -7.29
C GLU A 227 22.14 -12.55 -6.15
N VAL A 228 22.12 -13.77 -5.62
CA VAL A 228 21.45 -14.12 -4.37
C VAL A 228 22.49 -14.65 -3.40
N LYS A 229 22.75 -13.90 -2.33
CA LYS A 229 23.81 -14.23 -1.37
C LYS A 229 23.26 -14.26 0.05
N LYS A 230 23.47 -15.38 0.74
CA LYS A 230 23.15 -15.50 2.17
C LYS A 230 24.08 -14.58 2.98
N LEU A 231 23.49 -13.74 3.82
CA LEU A 231 24.23 -12.86 4.73
C LEU A 231 24.16 -13.37 6.18
N TYR A 232 22.99 -13.81 6.62
CA TYR A 232 22.77 -14.23 8.01
C TYR A 232 21.99 -15.52 8.12
N SER A 233 22.31 -16.33 9.12
CA SER A 233 21.60 -17.58 9.44
C SER A 233 20.22 -17.36 10.06
N SER A 234 19.91 -16.14 10.52
CA SER A 234 18.60 -15.80 11.05
C SER A 234 18.32 -14.30 10.95
N ILE A 235 17.03 -13.95 10.93
CA ILE A 235 16.61 -12.54 10.96
C ILE A 235 17.01 -11.81 12.25
N ARG A 236 17.10 -12.50 13.39
CA ARG A 236 17.62 -11.88 14.62
C ARG A 236 19.10 -11.54 14.50
N ALA A 237 19.91 -12.43 13.93
CA ALA A 237 21.32 -12.13 13.66
C ALA A 237 21.48 -10.91 12.73
N PHE A 238 20.55 -10.70 11.81
CA PHE A 238 20.46 -9.47 11.02
C PHE A 238 20.13 -8.23 11.87
N LEU A 239 19.09 -8.30 12.69
CA LEU A 239 18.56 -7.13 13.43
C LEU A 239 19.41 -6.71 14.65
N HIS A 240 20.21 -7.63 15.18
CA HIS A 240 21.08 -7.45 16.34
C HIS A 240 22.55 -7.25 15.97
N GLN A 241 22.83 -7.02 14.69
CA GLN A 241 24.13 -6.46 14.32
C GLN A 241 24.29 -5.12 15.01
N THR A 242 25.21 -5.12 15.97
CA THR A 242 25.63 -3.97 16.74
C THR A 242 26.14 -2.91 15.76
N LEU A 243 25.46 -1.77 15.71
CA LEU A 243 26.11 -0.49 15.40
C LEU A 243 26.78 0.00 16.68
#